data_AF-A0A7J0G269-F1
#
_entry.id   AF-A0A7J0G269-F1
#
_cell.length_a   1.000
_cell.length_b   1.000
_cell.length_c   1.000
_cell.angle_alpha   90.00
_cell.angle_beta   90.00
_cell.angle_gamma   90.00
#
_symmetry.space_group_name_H-M   'P 1'
#
loop_
_entity.id
_entity.type
_entity.pdbx_description
1 polymer ?
#
loop_
_entity_poly.entity_id
_entity_poly.type
_entity_poly.pdbx_seq_one_letter_code
_entity_poly.pdbx_strand_id
1 'polypeptide(L)'
;MSSSAMAIDDPFLFEDYFPSMVERLGTDAFIGELCNGFCLLMDVEKGLITFESLRRNTFVLGLEEMRDEEIVCMLAEGDLDGDGALNQMEFCILMFRLSPGLMDQSKRCTDEMVIDENNHVASLSYVNNLV
;
A
#
# COMPACT_ATOMS: atom_id res chain seq x y z
N MET A 1 3.54 35.47 15.86
CA MET A 1 4.20 35.04 14.60
C MET A 1 3.55 33.71 14.25
N SER A 2 2.75 33.69 13.20
CA SER A 2 1.98 32.50 12.78
C SER A 2 2.97 31.47 12.23
N SER A 3 3.18 30.36 12.94
CA SER A 3 3.81 29.18 12.34
C SER A 3 2.77 28.56 11.41
N SER A 4 2.85 28.93 10.13
CA SER A 4 2.15 28.23 9.06
C SER A 4 2.67 26.79 9.08
N ALA A 5 1.84 25.84 9.50
CA ALA A 5 2.10 24.43 9.27
C ALA A 5 2.31 24.27 7.76
N MET A 6 3.50 23.83 7.36
CA MET A 6 3.74 23.36 6.01
C MET A 6 2.82 22.16 5.84
N ALA A 7 1.71 22.36 5.14
CA ALA A 7 1.01 21.26 4.50
C ALA A 7 2.06 20.63 3.59
N ILE A 8 2.53 19.44 3.95
CA ILE A 8 3.25 18.60 3.03
C ILE A 8 2.16 18.22 2.02
N ASP A 9 2.10 18.97 0.91
CA ASP A 9 1.57 18.43 -0.35
C ASP A 9 2.50 17.27 -0.66
N ASP A 10 2.25 16.12 -0.05
CA ASP A 10 2.90 14.89 -0.41
C ASP A 10 2.24 14.49 -1.73
N PRO A 11 2.93 14.66 -2.87
CA PRO A 11 2.34 14.39 -4.17
C PRO A 11 2.10 12.89 -4.38
N PHE A 12 2.41 12.06 -3.38
CA PHE A 12 2.22 10.63 -3.33
C PHE A 12 1.30 10.20 -2.19
N LEU A 13 0.50 11.11 -1.61
CA LEU A 13 -0.53 10.74 -0.64
C LEU A 13 -1.62 9.96 -1.34
N PHE A 14 -1.34 8.68 -1.58
CA PHE A 14 -2.30 7.70 -1.98
C PHE A 14 -3.33 7.63 -0.87
N GLU A 15 -4.57 7.99 -1.20
CA GLU A 15 -5.65 7.87 -0.24
C GLU A 15 -5.89 6.38 0.01
N ASP A 16 -5.59 5.95 1.24
CA ASP A 16 -5.50 4.54 1.59
C ASP A 16 -6.89 3.90 1.72
N TYR A 17 -7.44 3.47 0.58
CA TYR A 17 -8.74 2.79 0.52
C TYR A 17 -8.64 1.27 0.73
N PHE A 18 -7.42 0.72 0.76
CA PHE A 18 -7.20 -0.72 0.74
C PHE A 18 -7.72 -1.44 1.98
N PRO A 19 -7.57 -0.92 3.22
CA PRO A 19 -8.13 -1.56 4.40
C PRO A 19 -9.64 -1.80 4.27
N SER A 20 -10.37 -0.81 3.74
CA SER A 20 -11.82 -0.92 3.53
C SER A 20 -12.18 -1.90 2.41
N MET A 21 -11.37 -1.97 1.35
CA MET A 21 -11.55 -2.95 0.28
C MET A 21 -11.30 -4.37 0.77
N VAL A 22 -10.23 -4.60 1.54
CA VAL A 22 -9.89 -5.89 2.13
C VAL A 22 -10.95 -6.33 3.14
N GLU A 23 -11.46 -5.43 3.98
CA GLU A 23 -12.54 -5.73 4.93
C GLU A 23 -13.82 -6.19 4.20
N ARG A 24 -14.13 -5.59 3.05
CA ARG A 24 -15.35 -5.88 2.28
C ARG A 24 -15.24 -7.11 1.38
N LEU A 25 -14.08 -7.32 0.75
CA LEU A 25 -13.88 -8.35 -0.27
C LEU A 25 -13.17 -9.60 0.28
N GLY A 26 -12.42 -9.46 1.37
CA GLY A 26 -11.45 -10.45 1.83
C GLY A 26 -10.11 -10.33 1.10
N THR A 27 -9.04 -10.86 1.71
CA THR A 27 -7.67 -10.77 1.19
C THR A 27 -7.50 -11.41 -0.19
N ASP A 28 -8.07 -12.60 -0.41
CA ASP A 28 -7.89 -13.32 -1.68
C ASP A 28 -8.56 -12.59 -2.85
N ALA A 29 -9.77 -12.04 -2.63
CA ALA A 29 -10.48 -11.26 -3.64
C ALA A 29 -9.81 -9.90 -3.89
N PHE A 30 -9.28 -9.26 -2.85
CA PHE A 30 -8.52 -8.03 -2.98
C PHE A 30 -7.25 -8.22 -3.84
N ILE A 31 -6.50 -9.30 -3.62
CA ILE A 31 -5.34 -9.64 -4.46
C ILE A 31 -5.78 -9.85 -5.91
N GLY A 32 -6.92 -10.50 -6.13
CA GLY A 32 -7.53 -10.62 -7.46
C GLY A 32 -7.81 -9.27 -8.11
N GLU A 33 -8.35 -8.31 -7.37
CA GLU A 33 -8.61 -6.96 -7.87
C GLU A 33 -7.33 -6.19 -8.17
N LEU A 34 -6.26 -6.36 -7.40
CA LEU A 34 -4.94 -5.79 -7.73
C LEU A 34 -4.41 -6.37 -9.04
N CYS A 35 -4.53 -7.68 -9.25
CA CYS A 35 -4.14 -8.31 -10.51
C CYS A 35 -4.98 -7.80 -11.69
N ASN A 36 -6.28 -7.58 -11.48
CA ASN A 36 -7.15 -6.99 -12.49
C ASN A 36 -6.73 -5.55 -12.81
N GLY A 37 -6.40 -4.75 -11.78
CA GLY A 37 -5.86 -3.41 -11.92
C GLY A 37 -4.56 -3.38 -12.72
N PHE A 38 -3.64 -4.31 -12.46
CA PHE A 38 -2.42 -4.48 -13.25
C PHE A 38 -2.74 -4.72 -14.72
N CYS A 39 -3.64 -5.66 -15.02
CA CYS A 39 -4.05 -5.98 -16.39
C CYS A 39 -4.70 -4.79 -17.12
N LEU A 40 -5.35 -3.88 -16.40
CA LEU A 40 -5.93 -2.66 -16.97
C LEU A 40 -4.87 -1.60 -17.30
N LEU A 41 -3.77 -1.57 -16.56
CA LEU A 41 -2.71 -0.57 -16.70
C LEU A 41 -1.55 -1.01 -17.59
N MET A 42 -1.34 -2.32 -17.76
CA MET A 42 -0.21 -2.86 -18.50
C MET A 42 -0.28 -2.56 -20.01
N ASP A 43 0.90 -2.51 -20.62
CA ASP A 43 1.09 -2.68 -22.05
C ASP A 43 0.85 -4.16 -22.40
N VAL A 44 -0.12 -4.43 -23.29
CA VAL A 44 -0.51 -5.79 -23.65
C VAL A 44 0.58 -6.52 -24.44
N GLU A 45 1.38 -5.79 -25.22
CA GLU A 45 2.44 -6.40 -26.03
C GLU A 45 3.66 -6.76 -25.18
N LYS A 46 3.99 -5.91 -24.20
CA LYS A 46 5.14 -6.12 -23.31
C LYS A 46 4.80 -6.96 -22.07
N GLY A 47 3.54 -6.97 -21.64
CA GLY A 47 3.10 -7.61 -20.40
C GLY A 47 3.57 -6.88 -19.13
N LEU A 48 3.92 -5.59 -19.25
CA LEU A 48 4.45 -4.74 -18.17
C LEU A 48 3.72 -3.40 -18.16
N ILE A 49 3.61 -2.76 -17.01
CA ILE A 49 3.16 -1.37 -16.93
C ILE A 49 4.34 -0.48 -17.31
N THR A 50 4.21 0.20 -18.44
CA THR A 50 5.22 1.16 -18.92
C THR A 50 4.72 2.59 -18.71
N PHE A 51 5.61 3.56 -18.85
CA PHE A 51 5.23 4.99 -18.81
C PHE A 51 4.07 5.30 -19.76
N GLU A 52 4.16 4.85 -21.01
CA GLU A 52 3.14 5.11 -22.03
C GLU A 52 1.82 4.40 -21.71
N SER A 53 1.88 3.12 -21.28
CA SER A 53 0.66 2.37 -20.96
C SER A 53 -0.03 2.94 -19.72
N LEU A 54 0.74 3.26 -18.68
CA LEU A 54 0.23 3.86 -17.45
C LEU A 54 -0.44 5.19 -17.76
N ARG A 55 0.26 6.11 -18.45
CA ARG A 55 -0.29 7.42 -18.85
C ARG A 55 -1.57 7.31 -19.67
N ARG A 56 -1.60 6.39 -20.65
CA ARG A 56 -2.75 6.23 -21.53
C ARG A 56 -3.94 5.62 -20.78
N ASN A 57 -3.68 4.61 -19.96
CA ASN A 57 -4.72 3.85 -19.29
C ASN A 57 -5.27 4.60 -18.07
N THR A 58 -4.46 5.38 -17.35
CA THR A 58 -4.94 6.27 -16.26
C THR A 58 -5.89 7.34 -16.80
N PHE A 59 -5.58 7.93 -17.96
CA PHE A 59 -6.47 8.86 -18.65
C PHE A 59 -7.82 8.21 -18.99
N VAL A 60 -7.81 6.98 -19.52
CA VAL A 60 -9.04 6.24 -19.85
C VAL A 60 -9.87 5.88 -18.61
N LEU A 61 -9.22 5.66 -17.46
CA LEU A 61 -9.87 5.36 -16.19
C LEU A 61 -10.42 6.61 -15.47
N GLY A 62 -10.27 7.80 -16.06
CA GLY A 62 -10.73 9.06 -15.47
C GLY A 62 -9.80 9.58 -14.37
N LEU A 63 -8.58 9.07 -14.29
CA LEU A 63 -7.51 9.60 -13.43
C LEU A 63 -6.75 10.70 -14.17
N GLU A 64 -7.49 11.67 -14.76
CA GLU A 64 -6.96 12.72 -15.63
C GLU A 64 -6.00 13.69 -14.93
N GLU A 65 -5.86 13.59 -13.61
CA GLU A 65 -5.00 14.46 -12.80
C GLU A 65 -3.55 13.96 -12.67
N MET A 66 -3.23 12.74 -13.11
CA MET A 66 -1.86 12.24 -13.02
C MET A 66 -0.95 12.92 -14.04
N ARG A 67 0.04 13.66 -13.55
CA ARG A 67 1.05 14.34 -14.40
C ARG A 67 2.15 13.38 -14.82
N ASP A 68 2.83 13.71 -15.92
CA ASP A 68 3.97 12.93 -16.41
C ASP A 68 5.03 12.74 -15.30
N GLU A 69 5.28 13.75 -14.45
CA GLU A 69 6.20 13.64 -13.33
C GLU A 69 5.76 12.59 -12.28
N GLU A 70 4.46 12.53 -11.99
CA GLU A 70 3.91 11.58 -11.01
C GLU A 70 3.97 10.15 -11.53
N ILE A 71 3.75 9.95 -12.82
CA ILE A 71 3.89 8.65 -13.49
C ILE A 71 5.35 8.18 -13.45
N VAL A 72 6.31 9.06 -13.75
CA VAL A 72 7.74 8.73 -13.66
C VAL A 72 8.11 8.34 -12.24
N CYS A 73 7.65 9.10 -11.25
CA CYS A 73 7.92 8.78 -9.85
C CYS A 73 7.25 7.47 -9.41
N MET A 74 6.04 7.18 -9.86
CA MET A 74 5.34 5.93 -9.55
C MET A 74 6.09 4.72 -10.10
N LEU A 75 6.59 4.81 -11.32
CA LEU A 75 7.45 3.76 -11.89
C LEU A 75 8.75 3.63 -11.11
N ALA A 76 9.45 4.74 -10.87
CA ALA A 76 10.73 4.74 -10.15
C ALA A 76 10.63 4.20 -8.71
N GLU A 77 9.49 4.38 -8.05
CA GLU A 77 9.25 3.89 -6.69
C GLU A 77 8.94 2.39 -6.63
N GLY A 78 8.33 1.85 -7.70
CA GLY A 78 7.90 0.45 -7.77
C GLY A 78 8.87 -0.46 -8.52
N ASP A 79 9.68 0.07 -9.42
CA ASP A 79 10.64 -0.65 -10.26
C ASP A 79 11.82 -1.12 -9.40
N LEU A 80 11.85 -2.42 -9.09
CA LEU A 80 12.83 -3.00 -8.18
C LEU A 80 14.04 -3.58 -8.92
N ASP A 81 13.85 -3.95 -10.19
CA ASP A 81 14.91 -4.51 -11.03
C ASP A 81 15.58 -3.49 -11.96
N GLY A 82 15.01 -2.30 -12.10
CA GLY A 82 15.55 -1.17 -12.84
C GLY A 82 15.30 -1.24 -14.35
N ASP A 83 14.30 -1.99 -14.81
CA ASP A 83 13.97 -2.12 -16.24
C ASP A 83 13.17 -0.93 -16.80
N GLY A 84 12.73 -0.02 -15.94
CA GLY A 84 11.96 1.17 -16.28
C GLY A 84 10.46 0.93 -16.46
N ALA A 85 9.97 -0.24 -16.05
CA ALA A 85 8.58 -0.65 -16.08
C ALA A 85 8.19 -1.30 -14.74
N LEU A 86 6.92 -1.68 -14.60
CA LEU A 86 6.47 -2.50 -13.47
C LEU A 86 5.94 -3.82 -13.98
N ASN A 87 6.51 -4.91 -13.47
CA ASN A 87 5.88 -6.21 -13.56
C ASN A 87 4.75 -6.36 -12.51
N GLN A 88 3.98 -7.45 -12.60
CA GLN A 88 2.83 -7.66 -11.71
C GLN A 88 3.22 -7.71 -10.23
N MET A 89 4.38 -8.29 -9.90
CA MET A 89 4.81 -8.41 -8.51
C MET A 89 5.24 -7.05 -7.95
N GLU A 90 5.99 -6.27 -8.71
CA GLU A 90 6.39 -4.91 -8.36
C GLU A 90 5.19 -3.99 -8.17
N PHE A 91 4.23 -4.04 -9.08
CA PHE A 91 2.98 -3.31 -8.95
C PHE A 91 2.25 -3.65 -7.65
N CYS A 92 2.08 -4.94 -7.35
CA CYS A 92 1.44 -5.37 -6.11
C CYS A 92 2.21 -4.87 -4.87
N ILE A 93 3.54 -5.01 -4.85
CA ILE A 93 4.39 -4.54 -3.75
C ILE A 93 4.26 -3.03 -3.56
N LEU A 94 4.33 -2.25 -4.64
CA LEU A 94 4.15 -0.80 -4.62
C LEU A 94 2.81 -0.44 -3.99
N MET A 95 1.73 -1.08 -4.45
CA MET A 95 0.37 -0.88 -3.94
C MET A 95 0.29 -1.20 -2.43
N PHE A 96 0.88 -2.30 -1.95
CA PHE A 96 0.92 -2.60 -0.52
C PHE A 96 1.74 -1.58 0.29
N ARG A 97 2.84 -1.05 -0.27
CA ARG A 97 3.68 -0.05 0.41
C ARG A 97 2.98 1.30 0.55
N LEU A 98 2.12 1.64 -0.41
CA LEU A 98 1.28 2.84 -0.39
C LEU A 98 0.10 2.71 0.60
N SER A 99 -0.18 1.51 1.12
CA SER A 99 -1.18 1.25 2.15
C SER A 99 -0.54 0.93 3.51
N PRO A 100 -0.13 1.95 4.28
CA PRO A 100 0.39 1.73 5.63
C PRO A 100 -0.65 1.07 6.56
N GLY A 101 -1.95 1.26 6.31
CA GLY A 101 -3.03 0.63 7.08
C GLY A 101 -3.10 -0.89 6.94
N LEU A 102 -2.63 -1.46 5.82
CA LEU A 102 -2.51 -2.91 5.62
C LEU A 102 -1.33 -3.51 6.41
N MET A 103 -0.24 -2.76 6.58
CA MET A 103 0.93 -3.22 7.34
C MET A 103 0.73 -3.17 8.87
N ASP A 104 -0.23 -2.38 9.36
CA ASP A 104 -0.45 -2.20 10.81
C ASP A 104 -1.30 -3.31 11.46
N GLN A 105 -1.90 -4.21 10.66
CA GLN A 105 -2.60 -5.40 11.19
C GLN A 105 -1.64 -6.36 11.92
N SER A 106 -0.32 -6.28 11.67
CA SER A 106 0.68 -7.07 12.38
C SER A 106 1.05 -6.52 13.78
N LYS A 107 0.59 -5.33 14.18
CA LYS A 107 0.89 -4.75 15.50
C LYS A 107 -0.20 -4.97 16.55
N ARG A 108 -1.34 -5.57 16.19
CA ARG A 108 -2.39 -5.93 17.17
C ARG A 108 -2.13 -7.24 17.92
N CYS A 109 -1.02 -7.91 17.66
CA CYS A 109 -0.51 -9.02 18.49
C CYS A 109 0.91 -8.73 19.01
N THR A 110 1.15 -7.54 19.53
CA THR A 110 2.06 -7.43 20.68
C THR A 110 1.19 -7.19 21.90
N ASP A 111 0.45 -8.22 22.31
CA ASP A 111 0.09 -8.32 23.72
C ASP A 111 1.41 -8.24 24.47
N GLU A 112 1.60 -7.15 25.21
CA GLU A 112 2.75 -6.93 26.07
C GLU A 112 2.90 -8.14 26.98
N MET A 113 3.83 -9.02 26.63
CA MET A 113 4.20 -10.18 27.42
C MET A 113 5.03 -9.67 28.59
N VAL A 114 4.40 -9.55 29.75
CA VAL A 114 5.12 -9.29 30.99
C VAL A 114 5.62 -10.64 31.51
N ILE A 115 6.94 -10.75 31.69
CA ILE A 115 7.54 -11.87 32.38
C ILE A 115 7.37 -11.60 33.87
N ASP A 116 6.62 -12.46 34.56
CA ASP A 116 6.46 -12.33 36.01
C ASP A 116 7.79 -12.68 36.74
N GLU A 117 7.85 -12.39 38.03
CA GLU A 117 9.01 -12.68 38.89
C GLU A 117 9.33 -14.19 39.05
N ASN A 118 8.47 -15.07 38.52
CA ASN A 118 8.63 -16.52 38.46
C ASN A 118 8.97 -17.04 37.05
N ASN A 119 9.32 -16.14 36.12
CA ASN A 119 9.65 -16.44 34.72
C ASN A 119 8.50 -17.09 33.93
N HIS A 120 7.26 -16.80 34.31
CA HIS A 120 6.07 -17.21 33.58
C HIS A 120 5.58 -16.07 32.68
N VAL A 121 5.25 -16.41 31.43
CA VAL A 121 4.77 -15.44 30.44
C VAL A 121 3.27 -15.26 30.65
N ALA A 122 2.81 -14.06 31.00
CA ALA A 122 1.39 -13.77 31.20
C ALA A 122 0.95 -12.55 30.37
N SER A 123 -0.26 -12.60 29.82
CA SER A 123 -0.88 -11.45 29.13
C SER A 123 -1.40 -10.45 30.17
N LEU A 124 -1.17 -9.16 29.95
CA LEU A 124 -1.60 -8.05 30.82
C LEU A 124 -3.12 -8.06 31.13
N SER A 125 -3.93 -8.61 30.22
CA SER A 125 -5.37 -8.81 30.42
C SER A 125 -5.72 -9.71 31.61
N TYR A 126 -4.83 -10.65 31.94
CA TYR A 126 -4.99 -11.59 33.05
C TYR A 126 -4.59 -10.96 34.39
N VAL A 127 -3.56 -10.12 34.40
CA VAL A 127 -3.04 -9.46 35.61
C VAL A 127 -4.02 -8.42 36.14
N ASN A 128 -4.68 -7.67 35.25
CA ASN A 128 -5.66 -6.63 35.63
C ASN A 128 -6.99 -7.19 36.16
N ASN A 129 -7.23 -8.50 36.09
CA ASN A 129 -8.42 -9.17 36.65
C ASN A 129 -8.18 -9.82 38.03
N LEU A 130 -6.99 -9.64 38.62
CA LEU A 130 -6.63 -10.19 39.94
C LEU A 130 -6.46 -9.12 41.05
N VAL A 131 -7.11 -7.95 40.91
CA VAL A 131 -7.23 -6.96 41.99
C VAL A 131 -8.49 -7.22 42.81
#